data_AF-A0A6L6YL00-F1
#
_entry.id   AF-A0A6L6YL00-F1
#
_cell.length_a   1.000
_cell.length_b   1.000
_cell.length_c   1.000
_cell.angle_alpha   90.00
_cell.angle_beta   90.00
_cell.angle_gamma   90.00
#
_symmetry.space_group_name_H-M   'P 1'
#
loop_
_entity.id
_entity.type
_entity.pdbx_description
1 polymer ?
#
loop_
_entity_poly.entity_id
_entity_poly.type
_entity_poly.pdbx_seq_one_letter_code
_entity_poly.pdbx_strand_id
1 'polypeptide(L)'
;MKSNLGLRPMYVFNSKHIIAHCLLVYLALISVRLIQNRAEKSSVHVTAEEISTCLREANVAPLLQSEERSVFATVEQCCNLRKGLERQSTSELVEMIKSGKLKTSKTPEILEVCGLKMPNRFCSLHELARSLKTKFPDFNCAVPTLKRLDLL
;
A
#
# COMPACT_ATOMS: atom_id res chain seq x y z
N MET A 1 -2.82 19.89 0.43
CA MET A 1 -1.48 19.95 -0.19
C MET A 1 -0.34 19.83 0.82
N LYS A 2 -0.25 20.70 1.85
CA LYS A 2 0.94 20.81 2.70
C LYS A 2 1.18 19.68 3.72
N SER A 3 0.14 19.04 4.25
CA SER A 3 0.25 18.09 5.37
C SER A 3 0.27 16.62 4.94
N ASN A 4 -0.66 16.20 4.06
CA ASN A 4 -0.94 14.77 3.88
C ASN A 4 0.02 14.05 2.94
N LEU A 5 0.66 14.77 2.00
CA LEU A 5 1.59 14.17 1.02
C LEU A 5 3.05 14.62 1.21
N GLY A 6 3.33 15.59 2.10
CA GLY A 6 4.70 16.09 2.32
C GLY A 6 5.36 16.77 1.11
N LEU A 7 4.61 17.07 0.05
CA LEU A 7 5.12 17.63 -1.21
C LEU A 7 5.23 19.15 -1.09
N ARG A 8 6.34 19.63 -0.51
CA ARG A 8 6.75 21.03 -0.64
C ARG A 8 7.69 21.15 -1.85
N PRO A 9 7.51 22.13 -2.75
CA PRO A 9 8.55 22.49 -3.70
C PRO A 9 9.79 22.91 -2.90
N MET A 10 10.82 22.07 -2.87
CA MET A 10 12.06 22.37 -2.17
C MET A 10 12.98 23.08 -3.16
N TYR A 11 13.22 24.38 -2.93
CA TYR A 11 14.23 25.20 -3.60
C TYR A 11 14.39 24.94 -5.11
N VAL A 12 13.36 25.28 -5.90
CA VAL A 12 13.47 25.22 -7.37
C VAL A 12 13.21 26.59 -7.95
N PHE A 13 14.24 27.22 -8.51
CA PHE A 13 14.16 28.55 -9.14
C PHE A 13 13.64 28.50 -10.59
N ASN A 14 13.50 27.28 -11.16
CA ASN A 14 13.01 27.09 -12.52
C ASN A 14 11.48 26.93 -12.54
N SER A 15 10.80 27.89 -13.18
CA SER A 15 9.33 27.92 -13.30
C SER A 15 8.75 26.63 -13.90
N LYS A 16 9.45 25.99 -14.85
CA LYS A 16 8.99 24.73 -15.46
C LYS A 16 8.93 23.59 -14.45
N HIS A 17 9.91 23.50 -13.56
CA HIS A 17 9.94 22.48 -12.51
C HIS A 17 8.86 22.73 -11.45
N ILE A 18 8.59 23.99 -11.11
CA ILE A 18 7.49 24.35 -10.19
C ILE A 18 6.15 23.90 -10.78
N ILE A 19 5.90 24.21 -12.07
CA ILE A 19 4.67 23.82 -12.76
C ILE A 19 4.53 22.30 -12.78
N ALA A 20 5.58 21.57 -13.16
CA ALA A 20 5.57 20.11 -13.19
C ALA A 20 5.29 19.51 -11.79
N HIS A 21 5.92 20.04 -10.74
CA HIS A 21 5.69 19.60 -9.37
C HIS A 21 4.23 19.85 -8.93
N CYS A 22 3.70 21.04 -9.19
CA CYS A 22 2.31 21.36 -8.89
C CYS A 22 1.33 20.43 -9.61
N LEU A 23 1.59 20.10 -10.88
CA LEU A 23 0.78 19.16 -11.65
C LEU A 23 0.81 17.75 -11.06
N LEU A 24 1.99 17.24 -10.68
CA LEU A 24 2.10 15.92 -10.04
C LEU A 24 1.35 15.87 -8.70
N VAL A 25 1.46 16.92 -7.88
CA VAL A 25 0.72 17.03 -6.62
C VAL A 25 -0.79 17.05 -6.87
N TYR A 26 -1.23 17.81 -7.87
CA TYR A 26 -2.65 17.90 -8.22
C TYR A 26 -3.21 16.55 -8.70
N LEU A 27 -2.49 15.84 -9.57
CA LEU A 27 -2.85 14.50 -10.01
C LEU A 27 -2.91 13.50 -8.84
N ALA A 28 -1.92 13.52 -7.95
CA ALA A 28 -1.91 12.66 -6.77
C ALA A 28 -3.13 12.93 -5.86
N LEU A 29 -3.50 14.19 -5.66
CA LEU A 29 -4.67 14.57 -4.87
C LEU A 29 -5.98 14.13 -5.52
N ILE A 30 -6.11 14.26 -6.84
CA ILE A 30 -7.27 13.75 -7.58
C ILE A 30 -7.37 12.24 -7.38
N SER A 31 -6.28 11.49 -7.54
CA SER A 31 -6.28 10.04 -7.33
C SER A 31 -6.76 9.66 -5.93
N VAL A 32 -6.24 10.32 -4.88
CA VAL A 32 -6.70 10.08 -3.50
C VAL A 32 -8.19 10.39 -3.35
N ARG A 33 -8.68 11.51 -3.90
CA ARG A 33 -10.10 11.88 -3.83
C ARG A 33 -11.01 10.90 -4.58
N LEU A 34 -10.56 10.37 -5.71
CA LEU A 34 -11.29 9.35 -6.46
C LEU A 34 -11.41 8.05 -5.66
N ILE A 35 -10.32 7.64 -4.99
CA ILE A 35 -10.33 6.47 -4.10
C ILE A 35 -11.29 6.69 -2.93
N GLN A 36 -11.25 7.86 -2.27
CA GLN A 36 -12.16 8.20 -1.17
C GLN A 36 -13.63 8.16 -1.61
N ASN A 37 -13.98 8.81 -2.71
CA ASN A 37 -15.35 8.82 -3.23
C ASN A 37 -15.83 7.39 -3.57
N ARG A 38 -14.95 6.56 -4.13
CA ARG A 38 -15.28 5.16 -4.39
C ARG A 38 -15.48 4.36 -3.10
N ALA A 39 -14.69 4.63 -2.06
CA ALA A 39 -14.81 3.97 -0.77
C ALA A 39 -16.11 4.36 -0.05
N GLU A 40 -16.47 5.65 -0.07
CA GLU A 40 -17.73 6.16 0.48
C GLU A 40 -18.96 5.50 -0.18
N LYS A 41 -18.94 5.32 -1.50
CA LYS A 41 -19.99 4.59 -2.23
C LYS A 41 -20.12 3.12 -1.83
N SER A 42 -19.03 2.51 -1.38
CA SER A 42 -18.99 1.13 -0.88
C SER A 42 -19.16 1.03 0.64
N SER A 43 -19.61 2.08 1.33
CA SER A 43 -19.76 2.16 2.79
C SER A 43 -18.45 2.00 3.61
N VAL A 44 -17.30 2.15 2.96
CA VAL A 44 -15.99 2.13 3.61
C VAL A 44 -15.50 3.56 3.85
N HIS A 45 -15.38 3.96 5.11
CA HIS A 45 -14.89 5.29 5.47
C HIS A 45 -13.37 5.29 5.59
N VAL A 46 -12.69 5.98 4.67
CA VAL A 46 -11.22 6.07 4.62
C VAL A 46 -10.76 7.52 4.54
N THR A 47 -9.82 7.90 5.42
CA THR A 47 -9.20 9.23 5.37
C THR A 47 -8.10 9.30 4.32
N ALA A 48 -7.75 10.52 3.89
CA ALA A 48 -6.67 10.71 2.91
C ALA A 48 -5.30 10.28 3.47
N GLU A 49 -5.12 10.36 4.79
CA GLU A 49 -3.93 9.88 5.49
C GLU A 49 -3.89 8.34 5.51
N GLU A 50 -5.01 7.68 5.81
CA GLU A 50 -5.11 6.23 5.76
C GLU A 50 -4.80 5.69 4.35
N ILE A 51 -5.33 6.34 3.29
CA ILE A 51 -5.00 5.96 1.91
C ILE A 51 -3.50 6.14 1.63
N SER A 52 -2.92 7.28 2.02
CA SER A 52 -1.50 7.56 1.80
C SER A 52 -0.60 6.55 2.53
N THR A 53 -0.97 6.17 3.75
CA THR A 53 -0.26 5.17 4.55
C THR A 53 -0.40 3.79 3.93
N CYS A 54 -1.62 3.36 3.59
CA CYS A 54 -1.85 2.08 2.91
C CYS A 54 -1.07 1.97 1.59
N LEU A 55 -1.05 3.02 0.77
CA LEU A 55 -0.27 3.04 -0.48
C LEU A 55 1.24 2.96 -0.23
N ARG A 56 1.73 3.59 0.84
CA ARG A 56 3.15 3.54 1.22
C ARG A 56 3.55 2.17 1.75
N GLU A 57 2.65 1.50 2.47
CA GLU A 57 2.89 0.22 3.12
C GLU A 57 2.61 -0.98 2.21
N ALA A 58 1.80 -0.82 1.16
CA ALA A 58 1.45 -1.86 0.18
C ALA A 58 2.63 -2.18 -0.75
N ASN A 59 3.71 -2.71 -0.18
CA ASN A 59 4.89 -3.14 -0.91
C ASN A 59 4.91 -4.66 -1.06
N VAL A 60 5.59 -5.10 -2.10
CA VAL A 60 5.86 -6.50 -2.36
C VAL A 60 7.37 -6.70 -2.41
N ALA A 61 7.87 -7.63 -1.61
CA ALA A 61 9.29 -8.00 -1.60
C ALA A 61 9.51 -9.28 -2.42
N PRO A 62 10.60 -9.35 -3.19
CA PRO A 62 11.02 -10.58 -3.80
C PRO A 62 11.68 -11.48 -2.76
N LEU A 63 11.28 -12.75 -2.72
CA LEU A 63 11.90 -13.77 -1.86
C LEU A 63 12.78 -14.73 -2.64
N LEU A 64 12.34 -15.10 -3.84
CA LEU A 64 13.07 -16.00 -4.70
C LEU A 64 12.99 -15.51 -6.13
N GLN A 65 14.14 -15.40 -6.77
CA GLN A 65 14.26 -15.19 -8.21
C GLN A 65 15.13 -16.31 -8.78
N SER A 66 14.50 -17.23 -9.51
CA SER A 66 15.15 -18.24 -10.34
C SER A 66 14.65 -18.10 -11.77
N GLU A 67 15.34 -18.68 -12.76
CA GLU A 67 14.94 -18.61 -14.17
C GLU A 67 13.52 -19.16 -14.41
N GLU A 68 13.08 -20.15 -13.62
CA GLU A 68 11.76 -20.77 -13.76
C GLU A 68 10.70 -20.23 -12.79
N ARG A 69 11.10 -19.66 -11.65
CA ARG A 69 10.17 -19.32 -10.57
C ARG A 69 10.52 -18.00 -9.89
N SER A 70 9.52 -17.14 -9.83
CA SER A 70 9.52 -15.91 -9.05
C SER A 70 8.51 -16.03 -7.92
N VAL A 71 8.98 -15.81 -6.69
CA VAL A 71 8.12 -15.78 -5.51
C VAL A 71 8.25 -14.41 -4.86
N PHE A 72 7.09 -13.80 -4.68
CA PHE A 72 6.91 -12.51 -4.05
C PHE A 72 6.19 -12.69 -2.72
N ALA A 73 6.54 -11.88 -1.73
CA ALA A 73 5.78 -11.74 -0.50
C ALA A 73 5.24 -10.33 -0.33
N THR A 74 3.97 -10.23 0.07
CA THR A 74 3.37 -8.96 0.48
C THR A 74 4.02 -8.54 1.80
N VAL A 75 4.69 -7.40 1.81
CA VAL A 75 5.30 -6.82 3.02
C VAL A 75 4.40 -5.70 3.48
N GLU A 76 3.33 -6.07 4.19
CA GLU A 76 2.59 -5.09 4.97
C GLU A 76 3.44 -4.70 6.18
N GLN A 77 3.55 -3.41 6.46
CA GLN A 77 4.05 -2.95 7.75
C GLN A 77 2.95 -3.21 8.80
N CYS A 78 2.84 -4.46 9.23
CA CYS A 78 1.94 -4.79 10.33
C CYS A 78 2.46 -4.07 11.58
N CYS A 79 1.64 -3.18 12.14
CA CYS A 79 1.86 -2.73 13.50
C CYS A 79 1.83 -3.95 14.42
N ASN A 80 2.75 -4.02 15.39
CA ASN A 80 2.74 -5.08 16.39
C ASN A 80 1.46 -4.96 17.24
N LEU A 81 0.42 -5.71 16.86
CA LEU A 81 -0.89 -5.72 17.50
C LEU A 81 -0.84 -6.06 18.99
N ARG A 82 0.24 -6.71 19.44
CA ARG A 82 0.51 -7.07 20.84
C ARG A 82 1.27 -6.03 21.63
N LYS A 83 1.79 -4.97 21.00
CA LYS A 83 2.57 -3.94 21.71
C LYS A 83 1.63 -3.18 22.67
N GLY A 84 1.85 -3.31 23.97
CA GLY A 84 0.97 -2.79 25.03
C GLY A 84 -0.24 -3.69 25.37
N LEU A 85 -0.34 -4.87 24.74
CA LEU A 85 -1.38 -5.89 24.98
C LEU A 85 -0.75 -7.28 25.18
N GLU A 86 0.45 -7.33 25.77
CA GLU A 86 1.27 -8.56 25.83
C GLU A 86 0.61 -9.69 26.64
N ARG A 87 -0.30 -9.33 27.56
CA ARG A 87 -0.99 -10.27 28.45
C ARG A 87 -2.31 -10.81 27.90
N GLN A 88 -2.81 -10.26 26.79
CA GLN A 88 -4.10 -10.69 26.23
C GLN A 88 -3.98 -11.97 25.42
N SER A 89 -5.03 -12.79 25.49
CA SER A 89 -5.13 -14.01 24.69
C SER A 89 -5.36 -13.69 23.21
N THR A 90 -5.05 -14.64 22.32
CA THR A 90 -5.29 -14.48 20.88
C THR A 90 -6.77 -14.30 20.54
N SER A 91 -7.67 -14.94 21.29
CA SER A 91 -9.12 -14.77 21.17
C SER A 91 -9.58 -13.35 21.51
N GLU A 92 -9.06 -12.77 22.59
CA GLU A 92 -9.39 -11.39 22.99
C GLU A 92 -8.93 -10.37 21.95
N LEU A 93 -7.74 -10.57 21.37
CA LEU A 93 -7.22 -9.69 20.32
C LEU A 93 -8.12 -9.70 19.07
N VAL A 94 -8.64 -10.87 18.68
CA VAL A 94 -9.59 -10.99 17.55
C VAL A 94 -10.89 -10.25 17.83
N GLU A 95 -11.41 -10.34 19.06
CA GLU A 95 -12.61 -9.58 19.46
C GLU A 95 -12.35 -8.07 19.51
N MET A 96 -11.15 -7.65 19.93
CA MET A 96 -10.74 -6.24 19.91
C MET A 96 -10.61 -5.68 18.50
N ILE A 97 -10.18 -6.50 17.53
CA ILE A 97 -10.18 -6.13 16.11
C ILE A 97 -11.62 -5.99 15.61
N LYS A 98 -12.48 -6.98 15.88
CA LYS A 98 -13.90 -6.97 15.46
C LYS A 98 -14.69 -5.80 16.07
N SER A 99 -14.39 -5.44 17.32
CA SER A 99 -15.01 -4.30 18.00
C SER A 99 -14.42 -2.94 17.60
N GLY A 100 -13.43 -2.91 16.70
CA GLY A 100 -12.79 -1.69 16.23
C GLY A 100 -11.88 -1.01 17.25
N LYS A 101 -11.62 -1.63 18.41
CA LYS A 101 -10.66 -1.14 19.42
C LYS A 101 -9.22 -1.22 18.92
N LEU A 102 -8.95 -2.22 18.07
CA LEU A 102 -7.65 -2.40 17.41
C LEU A 102 -7.79 -2.03 15.93
N LYS A 103 -7.03 -1.02 15.48
CA LYS A 103 -7.02 -0.62 14.07
C LYS A 103 -6.09 -1.55 13.28
N THR A 104 -6.64 -2.32 12.36
CA THR A 104 -5.88 -3.04 11.34
C THR A 104 -5.66 -2.16 10.12
N SER A 105 -4.74 -2.58 9.24
CA SER A 105 -4.57 -1.93 7.95
C SER A 105 -5.87 -2.01 7.13
N LYS A 106 -6.26 -0.89 6.52
CA LYS A 106 -7.40 -0.80 5.59
C LYS A 106 -7.02 -1.13 4.15
N THR A 107 -5.78 -1.58 3.89
CA THR A 107 -5.32 -1.91 2.53
C THR A 107 -6.23 -2.90 1.80
N PRO A 108 -6.72 -4.00 2.43
CA PRO A 108 -7.64 -4.93 1.75
C PRO A 108 -8.92 -4.25 1.29
N GLU A 109 -9.54 -3.45 2.16
CA GLU A 109 -10.79 -2.72 1.88
C GLU A 109 -10.58 -1.70 0.74
N ILE A 110 -9.46 -0.96 0.77
CA ILE A 110 -9.12 0.03 -0.27
C ILE A 110 -8.91 -0.67 -1.62
N LEU A 111 -8.20 -1.80 -1.65
CA LEU A 111 -7.98 -2.58 -2.88
C LEU A 111 -9.31 -3.09 -3.43
N GLU A 112 -10.16 -3.67 -2.59
CA GLU A 112 -11.46 -4.21 -2.98
C GLU A 112 -12.38 -3.12 -3.54
N VAL A 113 -12.43 -1.96 -2.89
CA VAL A 113 -13.12 -0.77 -3.39
C VAL A 113 -12.62 -0.39 -4.77
N CYS A 114 -11.31 -0.44 -5.02
CA CYS A 114 -10.71 -0.18 -6.32
C CYS A 114 -11.00 -1.29 -7.36
N GLY A 115 -11.63 -2.39 -6.95
CA GLY A 115 -11.88 -3.57 -7.76
C GLY A 115 -10.64 -4.44 -7.94
N LEU A 116 -9.64 -4.28 -7.07
CA LEU A 116 -8.44 -5.09 -6.98
C LEU A 116 -8.62 -6.16 -5.89
N LYS A 117 -7.73 -7.14 -5.84
CA LYS A 117 -7.69 -8.12 -4.76
C LYS A 117 -6.37 -8.03 -4.03
N MET A 118 -6.40 -8.24 -2.72
CA MET A 118 -5.18 -8.40 -1.94
C MET A 118 -4.45 -9.66 -2.45
N PRO A 119 -3.16 -9.57 -2.81
CA PRO A 119 -2.38 -10.75 -3.16
C PRO A 119 -2.23 -11.67 -1.94
N ASN A 120 -2.03 -12.95 -2.18
CA ASN A 120 -1.65 -13.88 -1.11
C ASN A 120 -0.30 -13.45 -0.49
N ARG A 121 -0.10 -13.82 0.78
CA ARG A 121 1.15 -13.52 1.51
C ARG A 121 2.39 -13.94 0.75
N PHE A 122 2.29 -15.04 0.02
CA PHE A 122 3.25 -15.47 -0.99
C PHE A 122 2.51 -15.63 -2.31
N CYS A 123 3.02 -15.05 -3.39
CA CYS A 123 2.40 -15.12 -4.70
C CYS A 123 3.45 -15.19 -5.81
N SER A 124 3.07 -15.81 -6.93
CA SER A 124 3.85 -15.75 -8.17
C SER A 124 3.62 -14.41 -8.91
N LEU A 125 4.49 -14.09 -9.89
CA LEU A 125 4.30 -12.90 -10.73
C LEU A 125 2.91 -12.88 -11.40
N HIS A 126 2.46 -14.04 -11.87
CA HIS A 126 1.17 -14.19 -12.54
C HIS A 126 0.00 -13.94 -11.57
N GLU A 127 0.07 -14.48 -10.36
CA GLU A 127 -0.96 -14.26 -9.34
C GLU A 127 -1.01 -12.81 -8.88
N LEU A 128 0.16 -12.17 -8.74
CA LEU A 128 0.27 -10.76 -8.42
C LEU A 128 -0.36 -9.89 -9.52
N ALA A 129 -0.02 -10.16 -10.79
CA ALA A 129 -0.60 -9.49 -11.96
C ALA A 129 -2.13 -9.63 -12.01
N ARG A 130 -2.64 -10.84 -11.76
CA ARG A 130 -4.09 -11.12 -11.72
C ARG A 130 -4.79 -10.36 -10.59
N SER A 131 -4.18 -10.30 -9.42
CA SER A 131 -4.74 -9.63 -8.23
C SER A 131 -4.83 -8.12 -8.41
N LEU A 132 -3.80 -7.53 -9.04
CA LEU A 132 -3.71 -6.09 -9.31
C LEU A 132 -4.33 -5.68 -10.66
N LYS A 133 -4.83 -6.63 -11.46
CA LYS A 133 -5.38 -6.39 -12.80
C LYS A 133 -4.39 -5.64 -13.72
N THR A 134 -3.10 -5.95 -13.58
CA THR A 134 -2.02 -5.38 -14.39
C THR A 134 -1.26 -6.46 -15.14
N LYS A 135 -0.35 -6.05 -16.02
CA LYS A 135 0.65 -6.93 -16.62
C LYS A 135 2.03 -6.45 -16.19
N PHE A 136 2.83 -7.36 -15.65
CA PHE A 136 4.25 -7.11 -15.39
C PHE A 136 5.04 -7.77 -16.51
N PRO A 137 5.79 -7.00 -17.33
CA PRO A 137 6.61 -7.58 -18.40
C PRO A 137 7.76 -8.40 -17.80
N ASP A 138 8.41 -7.86 -16.77
CA ASP A 138 9.54 -8.48 -16.09
C ASP A 138 9.36 -8.47 -14.57
N PHE A 139 10.12 -9.34 -13.91
CA PHE A 139 10.23 -9.40 -12.44
C PHE A 139 10.54 -8.04 -11.81
N ASN A 140 11.44 -7.28 -12.43
CA ASN A 140 11.89 -5.97 -11.95
C ASN A 140 10.78 -4.91 -11.97
N CYS A 141 9.75 -5.09 -12.80
CA CYS A 141 8.62 -4.16 -12.86
C CYS A 141 7.64 -4.32 -11.70
N ALA A 142 7.64 -5.48 -11.03
CA ALA A 142 6.79 -5.76 -9.89
C ALA A 142 7.37 -5.23 -8.56
N VAL A 143 8.68 -4.92 -8.52
CA VAL A 143 9.38 -4.48 -7.31
C VAL A 143 9.95 -3.08 -7.53
N PRO A 144 9.37 -2.01 -6.92
CA PRO A 144 9.78 -0.63 -7.17
C PRO A 144 11.21 -0.33 -6.68
N THR A 145 11.78 -1.18 -5.83
CA THR A 145 13.19 -1.09 -5.42
C THR A 145 13.64 -2.48 -4.98
N LEU A 146 14.44 -3.16 -5.80
CA LEU A 146 15.16 -4.35 -5.37
C LEU A 146 16.19 -3.93 -4.33
N LYS A 147 15.77 -3.76 -3.07
CA LYS A 147 16.69 -4.04 -1.97
C LYS A 147 16.87 -5.55 -2.03
N ARG A 148 17.91 -6.01 -2.74
CA ARG A 148 18.40 -7.38 -2.52
C ARG A 148 18.57 -7.49 -1.02
N LEU A 149 17.75 -8.33 -0.40
CA LEU A 149 18.10 -8.88 0.90
C LEU A 149 19.30 -9.77 0.59
N ASP A 150 20.49 -9.16 0.59
CA ASP A 150 21.74 -9.90 0.71
C ASP A 150 21.68 -10.54 2.10
N LEU A 151 21.00 -11.70 2.17
CA LEU A 151 21.06 -12.61 3.30
C LEU A 151 22.46 -13.23 3.27
N LEU A 152 23.42 -12.50 3.85
CA LEU A 152 24.64 -13.05 4.42
C LEU A 152 24.35 -13.54 5.84
#